data_AF-A0A2T5VCY1-F1
#
_entry.id   AF-A0A2T5VCY1-F1
#
_cell.length_a   1.000
_cell.length_b   1.000
_cell.length_c   1.000
_cell.angle_alpha   90.00
_cell.angle_beta   90.00
_cell.angle_gamma   90.00
#
_symmetry.space_group_name_H-M   'P 1'
#
loop_
_entity.id
_entity.type
_entity.pdbx_description
1 polymer ?
#
loop_
_entity_poly.entity_id
_entity_poly.type
_entity_poly.pdbx_seq_one_letter_code
_entity_poly.pdbx_strand_id
1 'polypeptide(L)'
;MDTGPADKQIALSDLTRTQLNVLASLRERPLWRVRNGWRHQGESHHVSLATGTSLLRLRLVEQIAGSLRLTPLGRLLAEEAQRNGESA
;
A
#
# COMPACT_ATOMS: atom_id res chain seq x y z
N MET A 1 9.84 -29.78 -11.73
CA MET A 1 10.41 -29.07 -10.58
C MET A 1 10.47 -27.61 -10.98
N ASP A 2 9.55 -26.79 -10.47
CA ASP A 2 9.59 -25.34 -10.68
C ASP A 2 9.00 -24.69 -9.41
N THR A 3 9.82 -24.68 -8.36
CA THR A 3 9.55 -23.82 -7.19
C THR A 3 9.85 -22.40 -7.65
N GLY A 4 8.81 -21.73 -8.20
CA GLY A 4 8.84 -20.30 -8.49
C GLY A 4 9.35 -19.52 -7.28
N PRO A 5 9.93 -18.32 -7.50
CA PRO A 5 10.58 -17.55 -6.44
C PRO A 5 9.62 -17.45 -5.27
N ALA A 6 10.07 -17.96 -4.11
CA ALA A 6 9.30 -18.01 -2.87
C ALA A 6 8.46 -16.75 -2.75
N ASP A 7 7.14 -16.93 -2.65
CA ASP A 7 6.18 -15.86 -2.38
C ASP A 7 6.63 -15.25 -1.05
N LYS A 8 7.45 -14.20 -1.13
CA LYS A 8 8.08 -13.61 0.05
C LYS A 8 6.94 -13.08 0.89
N GLN A 9 6.63 -13.79 1.97
CA GLN A 9 5.54 -13.46 2.85
C GLN A 9 5.89 -12.12 3.51
N ILE A 10 5.30 -11.03 3.00
CA ILE A 10 5.55 -9.67 3.49
C ILE A 10 4.84 -9.52 4.84
N ALA A 11 5.61 -9.21 5.87
CA ALA A 11 5.09 -8.93 7.21
C ALA A 11 4.99 -7.41 7.46
N LEU A 12 4.27 -7.02 8.51
CA LEU A 12 4.15 -5.62 8.93
C LEU A 12 5.53 -4.96 9.18
N SER A 13 6.47 -5.72 9.74
CA SER A 13 7.83 -5.28 10.06
C SER A 13 8.70 -5.01 8.83
N ASP A 14 8.32 -5.54 7.66
CA ASP A 14 9.01 -5.25 6.38
C ASP A 14 8.60 -3.90 5.79
N LEU A 15 7.58 -3.25 6.36
CA LEU A 15 7.02 -1.99 5.86
C LEU A 15 7.48 -0.81 6.68
N THR A 16 7.90 0.24 5.97
CA THR A 16 8.20 1.54 6.57
C THR A 16 6.91 2.19 7.10
N ARG A 17 7.05 3.05 8.10
CA ARG A 17 5.93 3.84 8.64
C ARG A 17 5.17 4.62 7.56
N THR A 18 5.87 5.14 6.55
CA THR A 18 5.25 5.82 5.40
C THR A 18 4.42 4.86 4.56
N GLN A 19 4.89 3.64 4.29
CA GLN A 19 4.12 2.63 3.56
C GLN A 19 2.88 2.21 4.33
N LEU A 20 3.00 1.97 5.64
CA LEU A 20 1.86 1.64 6.51
C LEU A 20 0.82 2.77 6.51
N ASN A 21 1.24 4.03 6.61
CA ASN A 21 0.34 5.17 6.53
C ASN A 21 -0.40 5.23 5.19
N VAL A 22 0.29 4.97 4.07
CA VAL A 22 -0.35 4.94 2.75
C VAL A 22 -1.38 3.82 2.65
N LEU A 23 -1.08 2.63 3.18
CA LEU A 23 -2.02 1.51 3.20
C LEU A 23 -3.26 1.82 4.05
N ALA A 24 -3.06 2.42 5.23
CA ALA A 24 -4.16 2.87 6.09
C ALA A 24 -5.04 3.92 5.39
N SER A 25 -4.44 4.93 4.76
CA SER A 25 -5.21 5.96 4.06
C SER A 25 -5.92 5.43 2.81
N LEU A 26 -5.35 4.44 2.10
CA LEU A 26 -6.03 3.74 1.00
C LEU A 26 -7.21 2.88 1.49
N ARG A 27 -7.16 2.37 2.72
CA ARG A 27 -8.29 1.62 3.31
C ARG A 27 -9.47 2.54 3.59
N GLU A 28 -9.21 3.73 4.12
CA GLU A 28 -10.24 4.75 4.37
C GLU A 28 -10.81 5.33 3.06
N ARG A 29 -9.98 5.43 2.02
CA ARG A 29 -10.36 6.02 0.72
C ARG A 29 -9.94 5.11 -0.44
N PRO A 30 -10.78 4.12 -0.81
CA PRO A 30 -10.37 2.98 -1.64
C PRO A 30 -10.22 3.25 -3.15
N LEU A 31 -10.05 4.50 -3.58
CA LEU A 31 -9.94 4.88 -4.99
C LEU A 31 -9.06 6.13 -5.17
N TRP A 32 -7.77 6.00 -4.89
CA TRP A 32 -6.84 7.12 -5.10
C TRP A 32 -6.52 7.29 -6.58
N ARG A 33 -7.03 8.36 -7.19
CA ARG A 33 -6.65 8.73 -8.55
C ARG A 33 -5.18 9.15 -8.56
N VAL A 34 -4.39 8.45 -9.36
CA VAL A 34 -2.97 8.76 -9.55
C VAL A 34 -2.76 9.27 -10.97
N ARG A 35 -2.37 10.54 -11.10
CA ARG A 35 -1.97 11.15 -12.38
C ARG A 35 -0.45 11.36 -12.36
N ASN A 36 0.25 10.85 -13.38
CA ASN A 36 1.72 10.95 -13.54
C ASN A 36 2.56 10.38 -12.38
N GLY A 37 2.05 9.36 -11.67
CA GLY A 37 2.81 8.64 -10.64
C GLY A 37 2.85 9.35 -9.29
N TRP A 38 1.77 9.22 -8.53
CA TRP A 38 1.71 9.44 -7.05
C TRP A 38 1.40 10.85 -6.54
N ARG A 39 1.11 11.82 -7.42
CA ARG A 39 0.43 13.05 -7.01
C ARG A 39 -1.09 12.86 -7.03
N HIS A 40 -1.71 12.96 -5.85
CA HIS A 40 -3.14 13.26 -5.73
C HIS A 40 -3.31 14.78 -5.82
N GLN A 41 -4.03 15.26 -6.83
CA GLN A 41 -4.35 16.69 -6.97
C GLN A 41 -5.64 16.96 -6.18
N GLY A 42 -5.53 17.63 -5.04
CA GLY A 42 -6.69 18.14 -4.28
C GLY A 42 -6.72 17.83 -2.79
N GLU A 43 -5.88 16.91 -2.29
CA GLU A 43 -5.84 16.59 -0.85
C GLU A 43 -4.39 16.45 -0.37
N SER A 44 -4.13 16.92 0.85
CA SER A 44 -2.81 17.15 1.47
C SER A 44 -1.91 15.91 1.66
N HIS A 45 -2.22 14.78 1.04
CA HIS A 45 -1.48 13.53 1.16
C HIS A 45 -0.60 13.31 -0.08
N HIS A 46 0.67 13.69 0.04
CA HIS A 46 1.68 13.45 -0.98
C HIS A 46 2.31 12.07 -0.78
N VAL A 47 2.06 11.14 -1.71
CA VAL A 47 2.78 9.86 -1.74
C VAL A 47 3.98 10.01 -2.66
N SER A 48 5.17 9.63 -2.18
CA SER A 48 6.34 9.63 -3.06
C SER A 48 6.22 8.55 -4.13
N LEU A 49 6.76 8.82 -5.33
CA LEU A 49 6.83 7.84 -6.41
C LEU A 49 7.51 6.55 -5.97
N ALA A 50 8.58 6.66 -5.17
CA ALA A 50 9.32 5.52 -4.64
C ALA A 50 8.47 4.66 -3.70
N THR A 51 7.76 5.27 -2.74
CA THR A 51 6.87 4.57 -1.80
C THR A 51 5.82 3.78 -2.55
N GLY A 52 5.20 4.42 -3.52
CA GLY A 52 4.15 3.80 -4.28
C GLY A 52 4.60 2.67 -5.19
N THR A 53 5.67 2.90 -5.96
CA THR A 53 6.28 1.85 -6.78
C THR A 53 6.72 0.67 -5.91
N SER A 54 7.19 0.92 -4.69
CA SER A 54 7.49 -0.15 -3.74
C SER A 54 6.24 -0.94 -3.36
N LEU A 55 5.12 -0.29 -3.02
CA LEU A 55 3.87 -0.98 -2.67
C LEU A 55 3.31 -1.83 -3.82
N LEU A 56 3.43 -1.35 -5.07
CA LEU A 56 3.08 -2.13 -6.27
C LEU A 56 3.99 -3.35 -6.44
N ARG A 57 5.32 -3.18 -6.27
CA ARG A 57 6.28 -4.29 -6.36
C ARG A 57 6.04 -5.35 -5.29
N LEU A 58 5.64 -4.93 -4.10
CA LEU A 58 5.25 -5.81 -2.99
C LEU A 58 3.84 -6.39 -3.14
N ARG A 59 3.12 -6.08 -4.23
CA ARG A 59 1.74 -6.53 -4.49
C ARG A 59 0.76 -6.21 -3.36
N LEU A 60 1.00 -5.13 -2.61
CA LEU A 60 0.11 -4.66 -1.55
C LEU A 60 -0.97 -3.72 -2.09
N VAL A 61 -0.70 -3.10 -3.22
CA VAL A 61 -1.66 -2.28 -3.97
C VAL A 61 -1.65 -2.71 -5.42
N GLU A 62 -2.74 -2.41 -6.12
CA GLU A 62 -2.88 -2.59 -7.55
C GLU A 62 -3.45 -1.32 -8.19
N GLN A 63 -3.15 -1.12 -9.47
CA GLN A 63 -3.67 0.01 -10.23
C GLN A 63 -4.76 -0.47 -11.19
N ILE A 64 -5.98 0.06 -11.02
CA ILE A 64 -7.15 -0.26 -11.85
C ILE A 64 -7.72 1.06 -12.39
N ALA A 65 -7.78 1.19 -13.72
CA ALA A 65 -8.33 2.37 -14.41
C ALA A 65 -7.76 3.72 -13.87
N GLY A 66 -6.45 3.79 -13.64
CA GLY A 66 -5.78 5.00 -13.12
C GLY A 66 -6.02 5.29 -11.63
N SER A 67 -6.66 4.35 -10.91
CA SER A 67 -6.89 4.44 -9.47
C SER A 67 -6.14 3.34 -8.74
N LEU A 68 -5.68 3.62 -7.51
CA LEU A 68 -5.07 2.62 -6.65
C LEU A 68 -6.09 1.96 -5.74
N ARG A 69 -5.91 0.65 -5.56
CA ARG A 69 -6.68 -0.18 -4.65
C ARG A 69 -5.77 -1.08 -3.84
N LEU A 70 -6.19 -1.40 -2.62
CA LEU A 70 -5.54 -2.41 -1.80
C LEU A 70 -5.83 -3.80 -2.35
N THR A 71 -4.79 -4.64 -2.44
CA THR A 71 -4.97 -6.08 -2.62
C THR A 71 -5.46 -6.71 -1.31
N PRO A 72 -5.91 -7.99 -1.31
CA PRO A 72 -6.28 -8.67 -0.07
C PRO A 72 -5.15 -8.65 0.98
N LEU A 73 -3.90 -8.86 0.56
CA LEU A 73 -2.75 -8.80 1.44
C LEU A 73 -2.50 -7.38 1.97
N GLY A 74 -2.55 -6.37 1.10
CA GLY A 74 -2.40 -4.97 1.54
C GLY A 74 -3.47 -4.53 2.53
N ARG A 75 -4.70 -5.04 2.38
CA ARG A 75 -5.79 -4.80 3.33
C ARG A 75 -5.52 -5.43 4.70
N LEU A 76 -5.07 -6.69 4.73
CA LEU A 76 -4.70 -7.37 5.98
C LEU A 76 -3.62 -6.60 6.73
N LEU A 77 -2.56 -6.19 6.02
CA LEU A 77 -1.47 -5.41 6.62
C LEU A 77 -1.92 -4.02 7.08
N ALA A 78 -2.83 -3.36 6.35
CA ALA A 78 -3.42 -2.09 6.77
C ALA A 78 -4.24 -2.23 8.07
N GLU A 79 -5.01 -3.32 8.21
CA GLU A 79 -5.78 -3.61 9.42
C GLU A 79 -4.88 -3.95 10.61
N GLU A 80 -3.84 -4.75 10.38
CA GLU A 80 -2.84 -5.08 11.39
C GLU A 80 -2.06 -3.84 11.86
N ALA A 81 -1.72 -2.93 10.94
CA ALA A 81 -1.10 -1.64 11.26
C ALA A 81 -1.97 -0.81 12.22
N GLN A 82 -3.27 -0.76 11.97
CA GLN A 82 -4.20 0.00 12.80
C GLN A 82 -4.31 -0.62 14.21
N ARG A 83 -4.49 -1.94 14.31
CA ARG A 83 -4.58 -2.63 15.61
C ARG A 83 -3.33 -2.43 16.48
N ASN A 84 -2.15 -2.47 15.86
CA ASN A 84 -0.88 -2.25 16.55
C ASN A 84 -0.62 -0.77 16.86
N GLY A 85 -1.18 0.16 16.08
CA GLY A 85 -1.08 1.61 16.32
C GLY A 85 -2.02 2.14 17.42
N GLU A 86 -3.18 1.50 17.64
CA GLU A 86 -4.12 1.84 18.73
C GLU A 86 -3.69 1.26 20.10
N SER A 87 -2.70 0.35 20.11
CA SER A 87 -2.20 -0.30 21.33
C SER A 87 -0.93 0.35 21.92
N ALA A 88 -0.54 1.54 21.44
CA ALA A 88 0.70 2.25 21.80
C ALA A 88 0.45 3.59 22.50
#